data_AF-A0A067DPI6-F1
#
_entry.id   AF-A0A067DPI6-F1
#
_cell.length_a   1.000
_cell.length_b   1.000
_cell.length_c   1.000
_cell.angle_alpha   90.00
_cell.angle_beta   90.00
_cell.angle_gamma   90.00
#
_symmetry.space_group_name_H-M   'P 1'
#
loop_
_entity.id
_entity.type
_entity.pdbx_description
1 polymer ?
#
loop_
_entity_poly.entity_id
_entity_poly.type
_entity_poly.pdbx_seq_one_letter_code
_entity_poly.pdbx_strand_id
1 'polypeptide(L)'
;ETSQSCYETVRKSWDEIRKVASRPNGLSMLSKKFRTCKPLKKTSELEDFLDSLYTDVAQYDDPPTYPLSIVCGGIDGAPTGIDVLGKIFKGVVAYKGNRSCYDMDEYIRPTETNVGWRWQTCSEMVMPIGHGHKDTMFPPAPFDLNRFTKDCEGTFGVKPKPHWVTTYYGGRDLKLILHRFGSNIIFSNGLRDPYSTGGVLGNISDSVVAISTVNGSHCLDILPESKSDPQWLVMQRKAEIKIIEEWIAKYQNDLLEFKEETHA
;
A
#
# COMPACT_ATOMS: atom_id res chain seq x y z
N GLU A 1 8.73 7.90 -11.87
CA GLU A 1 7.74 8.97 -12.15
C GLU A 1 7.02 8.68 -13.46
N THR A 2 5.70 8.90 -13.49
CA THR A 2 4.84 8.63 -14.66
C THR A 2 4.47 9.92 -15.40
N SER A 3 3.79 10.89 -14.75
CA SER A 3 3.38 12.14 -15.41
C SER A 3 2.95 13.24 -14.43
N GLN A 4 3.48 14.45 -14.64
CA GLN A 4 3.06 15.66 -13.91
C GLN A 4 1.60 16.05 -14.24
N SER A 5 1.17 15.85 -15.49
CA SER A 5 -0.21 16.13 -15.93
C SER A 5 -1.21 15.22 -15.22
N CYS A 6 -0.87 13.94 -15.07
CA CYS A 6 -1.67 12.97 -14.33
C CYS A 6 -1.83 13.42 -12.87
N TYR A 7 -0.72 13.72 -12.18
CA TYR A 7 -0.71 14.22 -10.81
C TYR A 7 -1.63 15.45 -10.62
N GLU A 8 -1.50 16.45 -11.49
CA GLU A 8 -2.32 17.66 -11.41
C GLU A 8 -3.79 17.39 -11.69
N THR A 9 -4.10 16.48 -12.60
CA THR A 9 -5.48 16.12 -12.95
C THR A 9 -6.16 15.41 -11.79
N VAL A 10 -5.48 14.46 -11.13
CA VAL A 10 -5.96 13.80 -9.91
C VAL A 10 -6.19 14.83 -8.82
N ARG A 11 -5.19 15.68 -8.53
CA ARG A 11 -5.31 16.72 -7.50
C ARG A 11 -6.48 17.68 -7.72
N LYS A 12 -6.70 18.13 -8.96
CA LYS A 12 -7.82 19.02 -9.32
C LYS A 12 -9.19 18.33 -9.27
N SER A 13 -9.21 17.00 -9.41
CA SER A 13 -10.47 16.26 -9.54
C SER A 13 -11.32 16.26 -8.28
N TRP A 14 -10.71 16.26 -7.10
CA TRP A 14 -11.43 16.22 -5.83
C TRP A 14 -12.36 17.43 -5.65
N ASP A 15 -11.87 18.64 -5.95
CA ASP A 15 -12.68 19.85 -5.89
C ASP A 15 -13.80 19.84 -6.93
N GLU A 16 -13.53 19.33 -8.13
CA GLU A 16 -14.55 19.20 -9.18
C GLU A 16 -15.61 18.15 -8.83
N ILE A 17 -15.25 17.03 -8.17
CA ILE A 17 -16.21 16.05 -7.65
C ILE A 17 -17.16 16.74 -6.66
N ARG A 18 -16.61 17.44 -5.66
CA ARG A 18 -17.41 18.13 -4.63
C ARG A 18 -18.31 19.22 -5.21
N LYS A 19 -17.78 19.99 -6.17
CA LYS A 19 -18.51 21.04 -6.89
C LYS A 19 -19.66 20.51 -7.75
N VAL A 20 -19.50 19.34 -8.38
CA VAL A 20 -20.61 18.69 -9.10
C VAL A 20 -21.62 18.13 -8.11
N ALA A 21 -21.15 17.46 -7.04
CA ALA A 21 -22.01 16.86 -6.03
C ALA A 21 -22.90 17.88 -5.30
N SER A 22 -22.44 19.13 -5.12
CA SER A 22 -23.21 20.20 -4.47
C SER A 22 -24.35 20.77 -5.31
N ARG A 23 -24.45 20.42 -6.60
CA ARG A 23 -25.53 20.87 -7.50
C ARG A 23 -26.79 20.01 -7.32
N PRO A 24 -27.98 20.52 -7.68
CA PRO A 24 -29.17 19.70 -7.81
C PRO A 24 -28.91 18.50 -8.73
N ASN A 25 -29.24 17.29 -8.27
CA ASN A 25 -28.95 16.02 -8.95
C ASN A 25 -27.47 15.70 -9.17
N GLY A 26 -26.55 16.39 -8.48
CA GLY A 26 -25.10 16.25 -8.63
C GLY A 26 -24.59 14.82 -8.46
N LEU A 27 -25.05 14.12 -7.42
CA LEU A 27 -24.70 12.71 -7.20
C LEU A 27 -25.19 11.79 -8.33
N SER A 28 -26.39 12.05 -8.89
CA SER A 28 -26.89 11.30 -10.06
C SER A 28 -26.06 11.57 -11.31
N MET A 29 -25.61 12.82 -11.51
CA MET A 29 -24.69 13.16 -12.60
C MET A 29 -23.36 12.41 -12.46
N LEU A 30 -22.79 12.39 -11.25
CA LEU A 30 -21.56 11.64 -10.96
C LEU A 30 -21.74 10.14 -11.18
N SER A 31 -22.85 9.55 -10.69
CA SER A 31 -23.16 8.14 -10.93
C SER A 31 -23.18 7.78 -12.41
N LYS A 32 -23.82 8.61 -13.24
CA LYS A 32 -23.85 8.39 -14.70
C LYS A 32 -22.47 8.54 -15.32
N LYS A 33 -21.72 9.58 -14.91
CA LYS A 33 -20.40 9.90 -15.46
C LYS A 33 -19.38 8.80 -15.18
N PHE A 34 -19.39 8.27 -13.97
CA PHE A 34 -18.49 7.20 -13.52
C PHE A 34 -19.07 5.79 -13.71
N ARG A 35 -20.27 5.68 -14.30
CA ARG A 35 -21.00 4.42 -14.49
C ARG A 35 -21.04 3.58 -13.20
N THR A 36 -21.49 4.16 -12.09
CA THR A 36 -21.54 3.43 -10.82
C THR A 36 -22.62 2.35 -10.86
N CYS A 37 -22.37 1.17 -10.27
CA CYS A 37 -23.34 0.06 -10.28
C CYS A 37 -24.60 0.36 -9.45
N LYS A 38 -24.46 1.19 -8.41
CA LYS A 38 -25.57 1.72 -7.61
C LYS A 38 -25.53 3.25 -7.67
N PRO A 39 -26.68 3.94 -7.54
CA PRO A 39 -26.69 5.40 -7.40
C PRO A 39 -25.91 5.83 -6.16
N LEU A 40 -25.08 6.88 -6.31
CA LEU A 40 -24.30 7.46 -5.22
C LEU A 40 -25.26 8.11 -4.22
N LYS A 41 -25.07 7.81 -2.93
CA LYS A 41 -25.82 8.43 -1.82
C LYS A 41 -25.02 9.53 -1.15
N LYS A 42 -23.69 9.45 -1.22
CA LYS A 42 -22.76 10.42 -0.66
C LYS A 42 -21.60 10.64 -1.62
N THR A 43 -21.02 11.84 -1.60
CA THR A 43 -19.82 12.15 -2.39
C THR A 43 -18.64 11.26 -2.00
N SER A 44 -18.53 10.94 -0.70
CA SER A 44 -17.46 10.11 -0.15
C SER A 44 -17.39 8.72 -0.79
N GLU A 45 -18.52 8.15 -1.24
CA GLU A 45 -18.51 6.82 -1.89
C GLU A 45 -17.62 6.80 -3.15
N LEU A 46 -17.62 7.89 -3.93
CA LEU A 46 -16.75 8.03 -5.09
C LEU A 46 -15.33 8.45 -4.70
N GLU A 47 -15.20 9.33 -3.71
CA GLU A 47 -13.89 9.80 -3.25
C GLU A 47 -13.08 8.64 -2.64
N ASP A 48 -13.67 7.85 -1.75
CA ASP A 48 -13.06 6.70 -1.09
C ASP A 48 -12.69 5.59 -2.11
N PHE A 49 -13.53 5.38 -3.14
CA PHE A 49 -13.23 4.44 -4.23
C PHE A 49 -11.99 4.87 -5.03
N LEU A 50 -11.92 6.15 -5.42
CA LEU A 50 -10.79 6.67 -6.18
C LEU A 50 -9.51 6.71 -5.34
N ASP A 51 -9.62 7.09 -4.06
CA ASP A 51 -8.51 7.07 -3.11
C ASP A 51 -7.91 5.67 -3.01
N SER A 52 -8.76 4.67 -2.72
CA SER A 52 -8.36 3.26 -2.65
C SER A 52 -7.75 2.75 -3.96
N LEU A 53 -8.30 3.16 -5.11
CA LEU A 53 -7.74 2.81 -6.42
C LEU A 53 -6.34 3.37 -6.59
N TYR A 54 -6.10 4.64 -6.24
CA TYR A 54 -4.78 5.25 -6.37
C TYR A 54 -3.75 4.66 -5.40
N THR A 55 -4.15 4.32 -4.18
CA THR A 55 -3.26 3.65 -3.22
C THR A 55 -2.91 2.24 -3.68
N ASP A 56 -3.89 1.49 -4.21
CA ASP A 56 -3.71 0.13 -4.74
C ASP A 56 -2.73 0.11 -5.92
N VAL A 57 -2.92 0.99 -6.91
CA VAL A 57 -2.00 1.04 -8.07
C VAL A 57 -0.60 1.53 -7.71
N ALA A 58 -0.45 2.32 -6.64
CA ALA A 58 0.87 2.75 -6.17
C ALA A 58 1.57 1.62 -5.41
N GLN A 59 0.85 0.90 -4.54
CA GLN A 59 1.37 -0.22 -3.76
C GLN A 59 1.85 -1.36 -4.66
N TYR A 60 1.04 -1.71 -5.68
CA TYR A 60 1.31 -2.81 -6.58
C TYR A 60 1.79 -2.34 -7.97
N ASP A 61 2.64 -1.31 -8.02
CA ASP A 61 3.16 -0.78 -9.28
C ASP A 61 4.27 -1.65 -9.90
N ASP A 62 3.97 -2.93 -10.12
CA ASP A 62 4.93 -3.99 -10.44
C ASP A 62 5.16 -4.17 -11.97
N PRO A 63 6.37 -4.58 -12.38
CA PRO A 63 6.63 -4.98 -13.76
C PRO A 63 5.94 -6.30 -14.13
N PRO A 64 5.63 -6.53 -15.42
CA PRO A 64 5.77 -5.61 -16.55
C PRO A 64 4.57 -4.67 -16.71
N THR A 65 3.55 -4.80 -15.86
CA THR A 65 2.24 -4.16 -16.02
C THR A 65 2.29 -2.66 -15.71
N TYR A 66 2.98 -2.28 -14.63
CA TYR A 66 3.03 -0.92 -14.08
C TYR A 66 1.65 -0.24 -14.01
N PRO A 67 0.75 -0.71 -13.13
CA PRO A 67 -0.58 -0.14 -12.91
C PRO A 67 -0.66 1.39 -12.87
N LEU A 68 0.32 2.06 -12.25
CA LEU A 68 0.34 3.52 -12.19
C LEU A 68 0.48 4.14 -13.59
N SER A 69 1.28 3.52 -14.46
CA SER A 69 1.46 3.95 -15.86
C SER A 69 0.19 3.74 -16.68
N ILE A 70 -0.58 2.69 -16.39
CA ILE A 70 -1.87 2.42 -17.06
C ILE A 70 -2.89 3.49 -16.69
N VAL A 71 -3.05 3.79 -15.40
CA VAL A 71 -3.98 4.83 -14.93
C VAL A 71 -3.60 6.19 -15.51
N CYS A 72 -2.34 6.60 -15.39
CA CYS A 72 -1.89 7.89 -15.90
C CYS A 72 -1.94 7.98 -17.43
N GLY A 73 -1.62 6.90 -18.14
CA GLY A 73 -1.78 6.82 -19.59
C GLY A 73 -3.23 7.00 -20.02
N GLY A 74 -4.20 6.45 -19.27
CA GLY A 74 -5.63 6.69 -19.50
C GLY A 74 -6.06 8.14 -19.25
N ILE A 75 -5.52 8.78 -18.22
CA ILE A 75 -5.81 10.18 -17.87
C ILE A 75 -5.24 11.13 -18.93
N ASP A 76 -3.96 10.98 -19.27
CA ASP A 76 -3.24 11.87 -20.18
C ASP A 76 -3.61 11.62 -21.65
N GLY A 77 -3.93 10.38 -22.00
CA GLY A 77 -4.40 9.98 -23.33
C GLY A 77 -5.87 10.29 -23.60
N ALA A 78 -6.58 10.94 -22.67
CA ALA A 78 -7.98 11.32 -22.86
C ALA A 78 -8.13 12.36 -24.01
N PRO A 79 -9.14 12.23 -24.89
CA PRO A 79 -9.38 13.17 -25.98
C PRO A 79 -9.42 14.64 -25.55
N THR A 80 -8.92 15.52 -26.42
CA THR A 80 -8.97 16.97 -26.24
C THR A 80 -10.41 17.45 -26.03
N GLY A 81 -10.62 18.33 -25.05
CA GLY A 81 -11.93 18.88 -24.71
C GLY A 81 -12.72 18.08 -23.66
N ILE A 82 -12.22 16.91 -23.23
CA ILE A 82 -12.78 16.21 -22.07
C ILE A 82 -12.46 16.95 -20.77
N ASP A 83 -13.47 17.05 -19.90
CA ASP A 83 -13.37 17.66 -18.58
C ASP A 83 -12.50 16.82 -17.62
N VAL A 84 -12.07 17.41 -16.50
CA VAL A 84 -11.20 16.77 -15.50
C VAL A 84 -11.75 15.41 -15.07
N LEU A 85 -13.04 15.37 -14.67
CA LEU A 85 -13.67 14.13 -14.22
C LEU A 85 -13.75 13.06 -15.33
N GLY A 86 -13.77 13.47 -16.59
CA GLY A 86 -13.80 12.56 -17.73
C GLY A 86 -12.45 11.93 -17.97
N LYS A 87 -11.37 12.70 -17.78
CA LYS A 87 -10.00 12.17 -17.76
C LYS A 87 -9.80 11.16 -16.63
N ILE A 88 -10.27 11.47 -15.42
CA ILE A 88 -10.23 10.53 -14.29
C ILE A 88 -10.95 9.24 -14.63
N PHE A 89 -12.17 9.33 -15.19
CA PHE A 89 -12.91 8.14 -15.60
C PHE A 89 -12.17 7.33 -16.68
N LYS A 90 -11.43 7.96 -17.60
CA LYS A 90 -10.58 7.25 -18.56
C LYS A 90 -9.44 6.50 -17.88
N GLY A 91 -8.83 7.06 -16.83
CA GLY A 91 -7.85 6.35 -15.99
C GLY A 91 -8.45 5.11 -15.31
N VAL A 92 -9.64 5.25 -14.72
CA VAL A 92 -10.37 4.12 -14.09
C VAL A 92 -10.65 3.01 -15.11
N VAL A 93 -11.16 3.39 -16.29
CA VAL A 93 -11.45 2.44 -17.39
C VAL A 93 -10.19 1.76 -17.90
N ALA A 94 -9.07 2.48 -18.00
CA ALA A 94 -7.80 1.93 -18.46
C ALA A 94 -7.29 0.83 -17.51
N TYR A 95 -7.38 1.04 -16.20
CA TYR A 95 -6.90 0.08 -15.20
C TYR A 95 -7.88 -1.07 -14.93
N LYS A 96 -9.16 -0.77 -14.67
CA LYS A 96 -10.17 -1.77 -14.31
C LYS A 96 -10.80 -2.47 -15.52
N GLY A 97 -10.49 -2.02 -16.73
CA GLY A 97 -11.14 -2.42 -17.98
C GLY A 97 -12.48 -1.70 -18.20
N ASN A 98 -12.97 -1.71 -19.44
CA ASN A 98 -14.26 -1.13 -19.80
C ASN A 98 -15.41 -2.04 -19.38
N ARG A 99 -16.08 -1.69 -18.27
CA ARG A 99 -17.19 -2.44 -17.69
C ARG A 99 -18.53 -1.73 -17.90
N SER A 100 -19.62 -2.47 -17.76
CA SER A 100 -20.98 -1.89 -17.77
C SER A 100 -21.19 -0.93 -16.59
N CYS A 101 -20.61 -1.25 -15.43
CA CYS A 101 -20.56 -0.38 -14.26
C CYS A 101 -19.35 -0.68 -13.36
N TYR A 102 -19.10 0.21 -12.38
CA TYR A 102 -18.05 0.11 -11.36
C TYR A 102 -18.66 0.12 -9.96
N ASP A 103 -18.22 -0.81 -9.10
CA ASP A 103 -18.73 -0.97 -7.75
C ASP A 103 -17.93 -0.09 -6.78
N MET A 104 -18.57 0.91 -6.18
CA MET A 104 -17.91 1.80 -5.22
C MET A 104 -17.55 1.08 -3.92
N ASP A 105 -18.22 -0.06 -3.63
CA ASP A 105 -17.98 -0.85 -2.43
C ASP A 105 -16.81 -1.87 -2.61
N GLU A 106 -16.15 -1.92 -3.78
CA GLU A 106 -15.16 -2.95 -4.14
C GLU A 106 -14.04 -3.11 -3.08
N TYR A 107 -13.48 -1.99 -2.61
CA TYR A 107 -12.36 -1.99 -1.66
C TYR A 107 -12.78 -2.12 -0.19
N ILE A 108 -14.04 -1.80 0.14
CA ILE A 108 -14.54 -1.76 1.53
C ILE A 108 -15.52 -2.89 1.85
N ARG A 109 -15.76 -3.79 0.91
CA ARG A 109 -16.71 -4.88 1.06
C ARG A 109 -16.37 -5.70 2.32
N PRO A 110 -17.34 -5.99 3.20
CA PRO A 110 -17.08 -6.77 4.40
C PRO A 110 -16.79 -8.22 4.02
N THR A 111 -15.53 -8.61 4.17
CA THR A 111 -15.05 -9.99 4.10
C THR A 111 -14.42 -10.33 5.44
N GLU A 112 -14.27 -11.61 5.77
CA GLU A 112 -13.57 -12.04 6.99
C GLU A 112 -12.18 -11.40 7.10
N THR A 113 -11.44 -11.32 5.98
CA THR A 113 -10.14 -10.66 5.91
C THR A 113 -10.23 -9.16 6.23
N ASN A 114 -11.15 -8.43 5.60
CA ASN A 114 -11.28 -6.98 5.80
C ASN A 114 -11.77 -6.65 7.22
N VAL A 115 -12.70 -7.44 7.76
CA VAL A 115 -13.20 -7.25 9.13
C VAL A 115 -12.10 -7.59 10.14
N GLY A 116 -11.39 -8.69 9.96
CA GLY A 116 -10.25 -9.08 10.81
C GLY A 116 -9.16 -8.01 10.83
N TRP A 117 -8.77 -7.51 9.65
CA TRP A 117 -7.77 -6.44 9.54
C TRP A 117 -8.21 -5.13 10.22
N ARG A 118 -9.48 -4.73 10.02
CA ARG A 118 -10.05 -3.57 10.71
C ARG A 118 -10.07 -3.74 12.23
N TRP A 119 -10.31 -4.95 12.73
CA TRP A 119 -10.23 -5.23 14.16
C TRP A 119 -8.78 -5.14 14.68
N GLN A 120 -7.79 -5.69 13.95
CA GLN A 120 -6.38 -5.62 14.33
C GLN A 120 -5.85 -4.19 14.40
N THR A 121 -6.21 -3.37 13.42
CA THR A 121 -5.82 -1.94 13.39
C THR A 121 -6.54 -1.12 14.46
N CYS A 122 -7.79 -1.47 14.79
CA CYS A 122 -8.52 -0.88 15.91
C CYS A 122 -8.05 -1.34 17.30
N SER A 123 -7.24 -2.39 17.39
CA SER A 123 -6.73 -2.89 18.68
C SER A 123 -5.26 -2.52 18.87
N GLU A 124 -4.36 -3.18 18.15
CA GLU A 124 -2.92 -3.15 18.44
C GLU A 124 -2.11 -2.49 17.31
N MET A 125 -2.50 -2.68 16.05
CA MET A 125 -1.78 -2.20 14.87
C MET A 125 -2.21 -0.78 14.49
N VAL A 126 -2.11 0.16 15.44
CA VAL A 126 -2.48 1.56 15.20
C VAL A 126 -1.40 2.23 14.35
N MET A 127 -1.68 2.41 13.07
CA MET A 127 -0.78 3.06 12.12
C MET A 127 -1.30 4.47 11.79
N PRO A 128 -0.60 5.54 12.21
CA PRO A 128 -1.06 6.91 12.04
C PRO A 128 -0.83 7.42 10.60
N ILE A 129 -1.49 6.79 9.63
CA ILE A 129 -1.44 7.15 8.21
C ILE A 129 -2.55 8.17 7.93
N GLY A 130 -2.20 9.22 7.18
CA GLY A 130 -3.16 10.23 6.74
C GLY A 130 -2.56 11.12 5.65
N HIS A 131 -3.40 12.00 5.10
CA HIS A 131 -2.99 12.94 4.06
C HIS A 131 -2.70 14.31 4.67
N GLY A 132 -1.47 14.79 4.50
CA GLY A 132 -1.08 16.14 4.89
C GLY A 132 -1.75 17.22 4.03
N HIS A 133 -1.48 18.48 4.36
CA HIS A 133 -2.23 19.61 3.79
C HIS A 133 -1.74 20.07 2.40
N LYS A 134 -0.47 19.85 2.04
CA LYS A 134 0.15 20.45 0.83
C LYS A 134 1.15 19.53 0.12
N ASP A 135 1.41 18.38 0.70
CA ASP A 135 2.47 17.42 0.35
C ASP A 135 1.94 16.22 -0.45
N THR A 136 0.62 16.10 -0.64
CA THR A 136 0.02 15.02 -1.42
C THR A 136 -0.94 15.55 -2.50
N MET A 137 -1.33 14.68 -3.44
CA MET A 137 -2.40 14.98 -4.42
C MET A 137 -3.80 14.73 -3.88
N PHE A 138 -3.93 14.21 -2.65
CA PHE A 138 -5.21 13.84 -2.03
C PHE A 138 -5.77 15.01 -1.21
N PRO A 139 -7.08 15.03 -0.92
CA PRO A 139 -7.65 15.98 0.03
C PRO A 139 -7.01 15.79 1.42
N PRO A 140 -6.78 16.88 2.18
CA PRO A 140 -6.22 16.77 3.52
C PRO A 140 -7.11 15.92 4.43
N ALA A 141 -6.51 14.90 5.02
CA ALA A 141 -7.14 13.95 5.94
C ALA A 141 -6.09 13.49 6.97
N PRO A 142 -5.61 14.41 7.83
CA PRO A 142 -4.61 14.05 8.83
C PRO A 142 -5.17 13.02 9.81
N PHE A 143 -4.30 12.12 10.28
CA PHE A 143 -4.68 11.11 11.27
C PHE A 143 -5.07 11.78 12.60
N ASP A 144 -6.26 11.46 13.10
CA ASP A 144 -6.77 11.92 14.39
C ASP A 144 -7.01 10.71 15.31
N LEU A 145 -6.15 10.55 16.32
CA LEU A 145 -6.21 9.44 17.26
C LEU A 145 -7.52 9.42 18.08
N ASN A 146 -8.09 10.57 18.42
CA ASN A 146 -9.33 10.64 19.19
C ASN A 146 -10.52 10.21 18.36
N ARG A 147 -10.60 10.66 17.11
CA ARG A 147 -11.61 10.20 16.15
C ARG A 147 -11.47 8.71 15.89
N PHE A 148 -10.25 8.24 15.59
CA PHE A 148 -9.95 6.84 15.38
C PHE A 148 -10.38 5.97 16.57
N THR A 149 -10.07 6.41 17.80
CA THR A 149 -10.49 5.72 19.03
C THR A 149 -12.00 5.59 19.13
N LYS A 150 -12.75 6.68 18.91
CA LYS A 150 -14.22 6.66 18.97
C LYS A 150 -14.82 5.73 17.90
N ASP A 151 -14.29 5.76 16.69
CA ASP A 151 -14.77 4.93 15.59
C ASP A 151 -14.54 3.43 15.88
N CYS A 152 -13.38 3.08 16.46
CA CYS A 152 -13.05 1.72 16.87
C CYS A 152 -13.90 1.22 18.05
N GLU A 153 -14.09 2.06 19.09
CA GLU A 153 -14.97 1.74 20.22
C GLU A 153 -16.42 1.54 19.75
N GLY A 154 -16.91 2.39 18.85
CA GLY A 154 -18.27 2.26 18.31
C GLY A 154 -18.48 1.05 17.39
N THR A 155 -17.44 0.63 16.65
CA THR A 155 -17.55 -0.47 15.67
C THR A 155 -17.32 -1.85 16.31
N PHE A 156 -16.31 -1.95 17.17
CA PHE A 156 -15.82 -3.24 17.68
C PHE A 156 -15.82 -3.33 19.21
N GLY A 157 -16.15 -2.26 19.93
CA GLY A 157 -16.10 -2.23 21.39
C GLY A 157 -14.67 -2.31 21.96
N VAL A 158 -13.66 -2.08 21.12
CA VAL A 158 -12.24 -2.11 21.54
C VAL A 158 -11.65 -0.71 21.52
N LYS A 159 -10.79 -0.44 22.50
CA LYS A 159 -10.02 0.79 22.56
C LYS A 159 -8.63 0.56 21.97
N PRO A 160 -8.19 1.32 20.95
CA PRO A 160 -6.87 1.17 20.36
C PRO A 160 -5.75 1.40 21.38
N LYS A 161 -4.67 0.62 21.25
CA LYS A 161 -3.45 0.70 22.07
C LYS A 161 -2.28 1.21 21.19
N PRO A 162 -2.18 2.53 20.93
CA PRO A 162 -1.25 3.08 19.94
C PRO A 162 0.23 2.82 20.23
N HIS A 163 0.59 2.56 21.48
CA HIS A 163 1.97 2.29 21.89
C HIS A 163 2.27 0.81 22.12
N TRP A 164 1.30 -0.10 21.92
CA TRP A 164 1.51 -1.52 22.19
C TRP A 164 2.61 -2.13 21.33
N VAL A 165 2.51 -2.00 20.00
CA VAL A 165 3.52 -2.52 19.07
C VAL A 165 4.90 -1.93 19.35
N THR A 166 4.98 -0.62 19.58
CA THR A 166 6.26 0.05 19.87
C THR A 166 6.85 -0.32 21.23
N THR A 167 6.03 -0.71 22.20
CA THR A 167 6.50 -1.20 23.50
C THR A 167 6.93 -2.66 23.43
N TYR A 168 6.12 -3.50 22.77
CA TYR A 168 6.32 -4.94 22.74
C TYR A 168 7.46 -5.36 21.81
N TYR A 169 7.55 -4.74 20.62
CA TYR A 169 8.54 -5.10 19.59
C TYR A 169 9.73 -4.13 19.50
N GLY A 170 9.89 -3.21 20.46
CA GLY A 170 11.08 -2.36 20.60
C GLY A 170 11.00 -0.96 19.99
N GLY A 171 10.02 -0.68 19.12
CA GLY A 171 9.59 0.68 18.78
C GLY A 171 10.71 1.67 18.40
N ARG A 172 10.89 2.73 19.21
CA ARG A 172 11.81 3.85 18.92
C ARG A 172 13.27 3.42 18.79
N ASP A 173 13.67 2.37 19.50
CA ASP A 173 15.04 1.86 19.53
C ASP A 173 15.18 0.55 18.74
N LEU A 174 14.25 0.26 17.82
CA LEU A 174 14.22 -0.99 17.05
C LEU A 174 15.58 -1.33 16.42
N LYS A 175 16.28 -0.35 15.84
CA LYS A 175 17.61 -0.57 15.26
C LYS A 175 18.64 -1.02 16.31
N LEU A 176 18.66 -0.41 17.48
CA LEU A 176 19.58 -0.78 18.56
C LEU A 176 19.23 -2.17 19.11
N ILE A 177 17.94 -2.45 19.29
CA ILE A 177 17.45 -3.75 19.79
C ILE A 177 17.81 -4.86 18.80
N LEU A 178 17.51 -4.67 17.51
CA LEU A 178 17.87 -5.64 16.47
C LEU A 178 19.38 -5.77 16.30
N HIS A 179 20.16 -4.70 16.47
CA HIS A 179 21.62 -4.79 16.45
C HIS A 179 22.14 -5.66 17.61
N ARG A 180 21.55 -5.55 18.81
CA ARG A 180 22.03 -6.29 19.99
C ARG A 180 21.48 -7.71 20.12
N PHE A 181 20.24 -7.92 19.70
CA PHE A 181 19.47 -9.13 20.00
C PHE A 181 18.84 -9.77 18.77
N GLY A 182 18.79 -9.06 17.64
CA GLY A 182 18.30 -9.60 16.38
C GLY A 182 19.40 -10.37 15.65
N SER A 183 19.00 -11.41 14.95
CA SER A 183 19.86 -12.17 14.07
C SER A 183 19.02 -12.82 12.97
N ASN A 184 19.66 -13.06 11.83
CA ASN A 184 19.11 -13.81 10.70
C ASN A 184 17.77 -13.26 10.19
N ILE A 185 17.74 -11.96 9.89
CA ILE A 185 16.57 -11.27 9.34
C ILE A 185 16.98 -10.55 8.05
N ILE A 186 16.19 -10.75 6.99
CA ILE A 186 16.23 -9.92 5.79
C ILE A 186 15.03 -8.98 5.82
N PHE A 187 15.28 -7.68 5.77
CA PHE A 187 14.27 -6.67 5.48
C PHE A 187 14.30 -6.34 3.99
N SER A 188 13.48 -7.03 3.19
CA SER A 188 13.32 -6.72 1.77
C SER A 188 12.32 -5.59 1.56
N ASN A 189 12.65 -4.61 0.70
CA ASN A 189 11.77 -3.47 0.41
C ASN A 189 11.85 -3.05 -1.06
N GLY A 190 10.69 -2.98 -1.72
CA GLY A 190 10.56 -2.29 -2.98
C GLY A 190 10.37 -0.78 -2.77
N LEU A 191 11.22 0.08 -3.33
CA LEU A 191 11.14 1.53 -3.09
C LEU A 191 10.01 2.24 -3.85
N ARG A 192 9.26 1.53 -4.71
CA ARG A 192 7.99 2.04 -5.26
C ARG A 192 6.83 1.82 -4.31
N ASP A 193 6.93 0.85 -3.40
CA ASP A 193 5.92 0.57 -2.40
C ASP A 193 5.84 1.73 -1.37
N PRO A 194 4.68 2.39 -1.20
CA PRO A 194 4.51 3.42 -0.17
C PRO A 194 4.87 2.94 1.25
N TYR A 195 4.67 1.66 1.56
CA TYR A 195 5.00 1.09 2.88
C TYR A 195 6.50 1.02 3.16
N SER A 196 7.36 1.06 2.13
CA SER A 196 8.82 1.04 2.30
C SER A 196 9.34 2.21 3.14
N THR A 197 8.60 3.31 3.20
CA THR A 197 8.91 4.47 4.05
C THR A 197 8.88 4.15 5.54
N GLY A 198 8.10 3.17 5.96
CA GLY A 198 8.04 2.65 7.33
C GLY A 198 8.97 1.47 7.60
N GLY A 199 9.72 1.01 6.59
CA GLY A 199 10.58 -0.18 6.66
C GLY A 199 12.01 0.08 7.14
N VAL A 200 12.82 -0.98 7.16
CA VAL A 200 14.26 -0.94 7.43
C VAL A 200 15.01 -0.98 6.10
N LEU A 201 15.62 0.15 5.72
CA LEU A 201 16.26 0.31 4.40
C LEU A 201 17.80 0.21 4.43
N GLY A 202 18.40 -0.08 5.58
CA GLY A 202 19.85 -0.25 5.71
C GLY A 202 20.17 -1.36 6.70
N ASN A 203 21.32 -2.01 6.49
CA ASN A 203 21.81 -3.08 7.36
C ASN A 203 21.92 -2.58 8.81
N ILE A 204 21.49 -3.42 9.73
CA ILE A 204 21.55 -3.17 11.17
C ILE A 204 22.74 -3.92 11.79
N SER A 205 23.04 -5.11 11.30
CA SER A 205 24.20 -5.93 11.70
C SER A 205 24.62 -6.83 10.53
N ASP A 206 25.63 -7.70 10.74
CA ASP A 206 26.08 -8.66 9.73
C ASP A 206 25.01 -9.70 9.35
N SER A 207 24.05 -9.98 10.24
CA SER A 207 22.97 -10.96 10.01
C SER A 207 21.57 -10.37 10.00
N VAL A 208 21.43 -9.06 10.28
CA VAL A 208 20.18 -8.30 10.12
C VAL A 208 20.40 -7.30 9.00
N VAL A 209 20.05 -7.72 7.79
CA VAL A 209 20.39 -7.02 6.55
C VAL A 209 19.15 -6.46 5.87
N ALA A 210 19.33 -5.40 5.08
CA ALA A 210 18.28 -4.80 4.27
C ALA A 210 18.59 -5.01 2.79
N ILE A 211 17.60 -5.47 2.03
CA ILE A 211 17.70 -5.62 0.57
C ILE A 211 16.62 -4.73 -0.03
N SER A 212 17.03 -3.63 -0.67
CA SER A 212 16.07 -2.72 -1.30
C SER A 212 16.26 -2.65 -2.80
N THR A 213 15.15 -2.50 -3.52
CA THR A 213 15.15 -2.34 -4.97
C THR A 213 14.40 -1.10 -5.39
N VAL A 214 15.05 -0.24 -6.19
CA VAL A 214 14.48 1.04 -6.65
C VAL A 214 13.16 0.84 -7.41
N ASN A 215 13.03 -0.27 -8.14
CA ASN A 215 11.86 -0.57 -8.96
C ASN A 215 10.91 -1.60 -8.35
N GLY A 216 11.21 -2.13 -7.16
CA GLY A 216 10.32 -3.08 -6.48
C GLY A 216 9.05 -2.39 -5.99
N SER A 217 7.93 -3.07 -6.16
CA SER A 217 6.64 -2.77 -5.52
C SER A 217 6.46 -3.64 -4.27
N HIS A 218 5.25 -3.66 -3.72
CA HIS A 218 4.95 -4.34 -2.46
C HIS A 218 5.19 -5.85 -2.54
N CYS A 219 6.15 -6.34 -1.75
CA CYS A 219 6.45 -7.78 -1.56
C CYS A 219 6.66 -8.57 -2.86
N LEU A 220 7.23 -7.94 -3.89
CA LEU A 220 7.38 -8.55 -5.22
C LEU A 220 8.36 -9.74 -5.23
N ASP A 221 9.35 -9.71 -4.34
CA ASP A 221 10.36 -10.74 -4.13
C ASP A 221 9.78 -12.09 -3.73
N ILE A 222 8.67 -12.12 -2.97
CA ILE A 222 8.04 -13.36 -2.50
C ILE A 222 6.99 -13.93 -3.46
N LEU A 223 6.68 -13.23 -4.56
CA LEU A 223 5.75 -13.75 -5.57
C LEU A 223 6.40 -14.90 -6.37
N PRO A 224 5.58 -15.81 -6.95
CA PRO A 224 6.08 -16.84 -7.84
C PRO A 224 6.90 -16.26 -8.99
N GLU A 225 7.92 -17.01 -9.43
CA GLU A 225 8.72 -16.64 -10.61
C GLU A 225 7.84 -16.53 -11.85
N SER A 226 8.06 -15.47 -12.63
CA SER A 226 7.49 -15.28 -13.96
C SER A 226 8.58 -15.09 -15.01
N LYS A 227 8.33 -15.53 -16.24
CA LYS A 227 9.22 -15.28 -17.39
C LYS A 227 9.39 -13.79 -17.71
N SER A 228 8.47 -12.95 -17.25
CA SER A 228 8.53 -11.49 -17.41
C SER A 228 9.33 -10.80 -16.31
N ASP A 229 9.83 -11.54 -15.31
CA ASP A 229 10.54 -10.94 -14.18
C ASP A 229 11.80 -10.23 -14.68
N PRO A 230 12.00 -8.96 -14.31
CA PRO A 230 13.18 -8.25 -14.72
C PRO A 230 14.41 -8.81 -14.00
N GLN A 231 15.57 -8.70 -14.65
CA GLN A 231 16.82 -9.25 -14.12
C GLN A 231 17.14 -8.75 -12.71
N TRP A 232 16.79 -7.51 -12.34
CA TRP A 232 17.02 -6.99 -10.99
C TRP A 232 16.20 -7.71 -9.92
N LEU A 233 14.98 -8.18 -10.22
CA LEU A 233 14.14 -8.93 -9.29
C LEU A 233 14.71 -10.34 -9.09
N VAL A 234 15.14 -10.96 -10.19
CA VAL A 234 15.84 -12.26 -10.15
C VAL A 234 17.12 -12.16 -9.31
N MET A 235 17.88 -11.07 -9.45
CA MET A 235 19.08 -10.84 -8.64
C MET A 235 18.76 -10.61 -7.16
N GLN A 236 17.69 -9.87 -6.85
CA GLN A 236 17.21 -9.70 -5.48
C GLN A 236 16.90 -11.06 -4.83
N ARG A 237 16.07 -11.88 -5.47
CA ARG A 237 15.72 -13.22 -4.96
C ARG A 237 16.94 -14.12 -4.77
N LYS A 238 17.90 -14.07 -5.71
CA LYS A 238 19.16 -14.81 -5.58
C LYS A 238 20.00 -14.36 -4.40
N ALA A 239 20.03 -13.05 -4.11
CA ALA A 239 20.73 -12.53 -2.94
C ALA A 239 20.06 -13.00 -1.63
N GLU A 240 18.74 -12.96 -1.57
CA GLU A 240 17.95 -13.45 -0.43
C GLU A 240 18.17 -14.95 -0.18
N ILE A 241 18.06 -15.77 -1.23
CA ILE A 241 18.29 -17.22 -1.15
C ILE A 241 19.72 -17.53 -0.69
N LYS A 242 20.72 -16.82 -1.23
CA LYS A 242 22.12 -17.02 -0.82
C LYS A 242 22.30 -16.81 0.68
N ILE A 243 21.70 -15.75 1.25
CA ILE A 243 21.78 -15.47 2.69
C ILE A 243 21.07 -16.58 3.49
N ILE A 244 19.91 -17.04 3.03
CA ILE A 244 19.17 -18.13 3.68
C ILE A 244 19.97 -19.44 3.65
N GLU A 245 20.60 -19.77 2.52
CA GLU A 245 21.49 -20.93 2.39
C GLU A 245 22.67 -20.85 3.35
N GLU A 246 23.29 -19.68 3.49
CA GLU A 246 24.37 -19.42 4.46
C GLU A 246 23.91 -19.65 5.90
N TRP A 247 22.70 -19.20 6.27
CA TRP A 247 22.13 -19.45 7.60
C TRP A 247 21.86 -20.93 7.86
N ILE A 248 21.32 -21.65 6.87
CA ILE A 248 21.08 -23.09 6.97
C ILE A 248 22.39 -23.84 7.12
N ALA A 249 23.40 -23.52 6.31
CA ALA A 249 24.72 -24.14 6.37
C ALA A 249 25.38 -23.91 7.74
N LYS A 250 25.32 -22.69 8.26
CA LYS A 250 25.82 -22.37 9.60
C LYS A 250 25.14 -23.21 10.68
N TYR A 251 23.81 -23.29 10.66
CA TYR A 251 23.06 -24.11 11.61
C TYR A 251 23.48 -25.59 11.57
N GLN A 252 23.70 -26.16 10.37
CA GLN A 252 24.13 -27.56 10.26
C GLN A 252 25.52 -27.80 10.86
N ASN A 253 26.46 -26.86 10.67
CA ASN A 253 27.78 -26.94 11.27
C ASN A 253 27.71 -26.84 12.80
N ASP A 254 26.99 -25.84 13.33
CA ASP A 254 26.79 -25.64 14.77
C ASP A 254 26.18 -26.91 15.42
N LEU A 255 25.24 -27.58 14.72
CA LEU A 255 24.61 -28.82 15.20
C LEU A 255 25.58 -30.00 15.26
N LEU A 256 26.54 -30.09 14.33
CA LEU A 256 27.56 -31.15 14.34
C LEU A 256 28.52 -30.96 15.51
N GLU A 257 29.03 -29.74 15.68
CA GLU A 257 29.93 -29.38 16.80
C GLU A 257 29.27 -29.67 18.15
N PHE A 258 28.01 -29.26 18.33
CA PHE A 258 27.27 -29.53 19.57
C PHE A 258 27.13 -31.04 19.86
N LYS A 259 26.87 -31.86 18.84
CA LYS A 259 26.76 -33.32 19.02
C LYS A 259 28.10 -33.94 19.39
N GLU A 260 29.19 -33.52 18.76
CA GLU A 260 30.53 -34.00 19.07
C GLU A 260 30.93 -33.67 20.52
N GLU A 261 30.63 -32.46 21.00
CA GLU A 261 30.88 -32.05 22.39
C GLU A 261 30.05 -32.85 23.41
N THR A 262 28.80 -33.19 23.09
CA THR A 262 27.94 -33.99 24.00
C THR A 262 28.29 -35.48 24.06
N HIS A 263 29.10 -35.97 23.12
CA HIS A 263 29.57 -37.36 23.08
C HIS A 263 31.00 -37.54 23.60
N ALA A 264 31.70 -36.46 23.92
CA ALA A 264 33.02 -36.43 24.57
C ALA A 264 32.88 -36.38 26.11
#